data_AF-A0AAV9WMD2-F1
#
_entry.id   AF-A0AAV9WMD2-F1
#
_cell.length_a   1.000
_cell.length_b   1.000
_cell.length_c   1.000
_cell.angle_alpha   90.00
_cell.angle_beta   90.00
_cell.angle_gamma   90.00
#
_symmetry.space_group_name_H-M   'P 1'
#
loop_
_entity.id
_entity.type
_entity.pdbx_description
1 polymer ?
#
loop_
_entity_poly.entity_id
_entity_poly.type
_entity_poly.pdbx_seq_one_letter_code
_entity_poly.pdbx_strand_id
1 'polypeptide(L)'
;MVETLEEQNRLILGEKEAVDSVLKQTLSEKKILTQEIQDLRQRFSVSQQNWSREREEADILQRRLTEELETTRKAGQDWEVLAMEESSVRRALEERASDIEEQYISQKALFEDKISKTEQQAAKISDLQIALRDIQQTRKEELREIVESTQGQIEGLISEKTSLREELSAAEARASYLSDEIQRMSHLESEVKEKTLLIGKLRHQGVILNEHLTKALRMIKRGDPQDNVDRQLVTNLFLSFLGLPRGDPKRFEVLQLIANYLKWTDEDRETAGLSRPGGSGYPGSIPSRNVQSPLALPQLSDSRDGNNSGENLAELWASFLQQQTETRQDALQG
;
A
#
# COMPACT_ATOMS: atom_id res chain seq x y z
N MET A 1 181.66 -37.55 103.76
CA MET A 1 181.56 -38.15 102.41
C MET A 1 180.35 -39.08 102.30
N VAL A 2 180.03 -39.88 103.32
CA VAL A 2 178.77 -40.65 103.37
C VAL A 2 177.55 -39.74 103.60
N GLU A 3 177.57 -38.85 104.60
CA GLU A 3 176.46 -37.90 104.85
C GLU A 3 176.13 -36.99 103.66
N THR A 4 177.14 -36.51 102.93
CA THR A 4 176.95 -35.67 101.74
C THR A 4 176.28 -36.43 100.58
N LEU A 5 176.54 -37.74 100.46
CA LEU A 5 175.91 -38.61 99.47
C LEU A 5 174.49 -39.01 99.91
N GLU A 6 174.25 -39.17 101.21
CA GLU A 6 172.91 -39.41 101.78
C GLU A 6 172.01 -38.18 101.60
N GLU A 7 172.54 -36.99 101.80
CA GLU A 7 171.82 -35.73 101.59
C GLU A 7 171.52 -35.48 100.10
N GLN A 8 172.47 -35.78 99.21
CA GLN A 8 172.24 -35.77 97.75
C GLN A 8 171.21 -36.81 97.32
N ASN A 9 171.26 -38.04 97.85
CA ASN A 9 170.23 -39.04 97.57
C ASN A 9 168.86 -38.63 98.09
N ARG A 10 168.78 -37.97 99.25
CA ARG A 10 167.51 -37.44 99.79
C ARG A 10 166.94 -36.32 98.92
N LEU A 11 167.80 -35.42 98.41
CA LEU A 11 167.40 -34.37 97.47
C LEU A 11 166.94 -34.96 96.13
N ILE A 12 167.69 -35.91 95.57
CA ILE A 12 167.31 -36.61 94.33
C ILE A 12 166.01 -37.40 94.51
N LEU A 13 165.79 -38.02 95.68
CA LEU A 13 164.51 -38.66 95.99
C LEU A 13 163.36 -37.65 96.04
N GLY A 14 163.56 -36.51 96.70
CA GLY A 14 162.55 -35.45 96.77
C GLY A 14 162.23 -34.85 95.40
N GLU A 15 163.25 -34.63 94.56
CA GLU A 15 163.07 -34.18 93.17
C GLU A 15 162.36 -35.25 92.34
N LYS A 16 162.71 -36.53 92.50
CA LYS A 16 162.03 -37.65 91.84
C LYS A 16 160.56 -37.73 92.26
N GLU A 17 160.27 -37.62 93.55
CA GLU A 17 158.89 -37.63 94.06
C GLU A 17 158.07 -36.42 93.57
N ALA A 18 158.71 -35.24 93.48
CA ALA A 18 158.09 -34.04 92.92
C ALA A 18 157.82 -34.19 91.42
N VAL A 19 158.78 -34.71 90.65
CA VAL A 19 158.61 -35.00 89.21
C VAL A 19 157.55 -36.08 89.00
N ASP A 20 157.52 -37.13 89.82
CA ASP A 20 156.50 -38.18 89.76
C ASP A 20 155.10 -37.63 90.11
N SER A 21 155.02 -36.67 91.05
CA SER A 21 153.77 -35.97 91.38
C SER A 21 153.27 -35.12 90.21
N VAL A 22 154.15 -34.31 89.61
CA VAL A 22 153.82 -33.49 88.42
C VAL A 22 153.48 -34.38 87.22
N LEU A 23 154.18 -35.51 87.06
CA LEU A 23 153.90 -36.48 86.00
C LEU A 23 152.53 -37.13 86.19
N LYS A 24 152.14 -37.50 87.42
CA LYS A 24 150.79 -37.98 87.72
C LYS A 24 149.73 -36.92 87.46
N GLN A 25 149.98 -35.67 87.85
CA GLN A 25 149.06 -34.57 87.61
C GLN A 25 148.86 -34.33 86.11
N THR A 26 149.94 -34.18 85.34
CA THR A 26 149.88 -34.00 83.88
C THR A 26 149.24 -35.20 83.17
N LEU A 27 149.44 -36.42 83.65
CA LEU A 27 148.71 -37.59 83.12
C LEU A 27 147.22 -37.54 83.42
N SER A 28 146.81 -37.07 84.61
CA SER A 28 145.40 -36.89 84.95
C SER A 28 144.74 -35.77 84.13
N GLU A 29 145.41 -34.64 83.96
CA GLU A 29 144.97 -33.53 83.11
C GLU A 29 144.88 -33.97 81.64
N LYS A 30 145.88 -34.69 81.13
CA LYS A 30 145.83 -35.29 79.79
C LYS A 30 144.61 -36.19 79.64
N LYS A 31 144.32 -37.04 80.63
CA LYS A 31 143.16 -37.94 80.60
C LYS A 31 141.85 -37.15 80.55
N ILE A 32 141.71 -36.11 81.38
CA ILE A 32 140.53 -35.23 81.39
C ILE A 32 140.38 -34.54 80.03
N LEU A 33 141.44 -33.91 79.51
CA LEU A 33 141.41 -33.26 78.20
C LEU A 33 141.07 -34.23 77.06
N THR A 34 141.56 -35.47 77.10
CA THR A 34 141.19 -36.47 76.09
C THR A 34 139.72 -36.86 76.17
N GLN A 35 139.13 -36.94 77.38
CA GLN A 35 137.70 -37.19 77.57
C GLN A 35 136.87 -36.01 77.08
N GLU A 36 137.26 -34.78 77.41
CA GLU A 36 136.58 -33.58 76.93
C GLU A 36 136.63 -33.45 75.40
N ILE A 37 137.77 -33.76 74.77
CA ILE A 37 137.88 -33.80 73.30
C ILE A 37 136.95 -34.88 72.73
N GLN A 38 136.86 -36.04 73.36
CA GLN A 38 135.96 -37.11 72.92
C GLN A 38 134.49 -36.68 73.04
N ASP A 39 134.11 -36.06 74.15
CA ASP A 39 132.75 -35.55 74.38
C ASP A 39 132.40 -34.43 73.40
N LEU A 40 133.32 -33.50 73.15
CA LEU A 40 133.13 -32.44 72.15
C LEU A 40 132.99 -33.01 70.74
N ARG A 41 133.79 -34.01 70.37
CA ARG A 41 133.66 -34.71 69.09
C ARG A 41 132.33 -35.43 68.96
N GLN A 42 131.87 -36.10 70.02
CA GLN A 42 130.57 -36.76 70.03
C GLN A 42 129.43 -35.75 69.89
N ARG A 43 129.45 -34.66 70.67
CA ARG A 43 128.45 -33.58 70.59
C ARG A 43 128.45 -32.92 69.21
N PHE A 44 129.63 -32.65 68.65
CA PHE A 44 129.76 -32.11 67.31
C PHE A 44 129.19 -33.08 66.26
N SER A 45 129.52 -34.38 66.35
CA SER A 45 128.98 -35.39 65.43
C SER A 45 127.45 -35.50 65.51
N VAL A 46 126.87 -35.48 66.71
CA VAL A 46 125.41 -35.52 66.89
C VAL A 46 124.76 -34.24 66.38
N SER A 47 125.36 -33.07 66.66
CA SER A 47 124.87 -31.79 66.15
C SER A 47 124.92 -31.76 64.62
N GLN A 48 126.01 -32.19 64.00
CA GLN A 48 126.13 -32.28 62.55
C GLN A 48 125.08 -33.21 61.94
N GLN A 49 124.82 -34.36 62.57
CA GLN A 49 123.77 -35.27 62.13
C GLN A 49 122.37 -34.65 62.26
N ASN A 50 122.09 -33.94 63.36
CA ASN A 50 120.82 -33.26 63.58
C ASN A 50 120.62 -32.14 62.55
N TRP A 51 121.64 -31.31 62.30
CA TRP A 51 121.61 -30.29 61.26
C TRP A 51 121.36 -30.87 59.86
N SER A 52 121.98 -32.02 59.52
CA SER A 52 121.71 -32.71 58.25
C SER A 52 120.26 -33.16 58.17
N ARG A 53 119.74 -33.76 59.25
CA ARG A 53 118.35 -34.24 59.32
C ARG A 53 117.35 -33.09 59.20
N GLU A 54 117.55 -32.00 59.95
CA GLU A 54 116.69 -30.82 59.90
C GLU A 54 116.70 -30.18 58.51
N ARG A 55 117.87 -30.15 57.85
CA ARG A 55 117.97 -29.67 56.46
C ARG A 55 117.22 -30.58 55.49
N GLU A 56 117.37 -31.90 55.61
CA GLU A 56 116.64 -32.88 54.78
C GLU A 56 115.13 -32.76 55.00
N GLU A 57 114.68 -32.61 56.25
CA GLU A 57 113.28 -32.39 56.60
C GLU A 57 112.75 -31.07 56.00
N ALA A 58 113.52 -29.98 56.10
CA ALA A 58 113.18 -28.70 55.49
C ALA A 58 113.08 -28.81 53.96
N ASP A 59 114.00 -29.51 53.31
CA ASP A 59 113.96 -29.75 51.86
C ASP A 59 112.74 -30.59 51.45
N ILE A 60 112.34 -31.60 52.26
CA ILE A 60 111.12 -32.39 52.01
C ILE A 60 109.87 -31.52 52.15
N LEU A 61 109.79 -30.72 53.22
CA LEU A 61 108.66 -29.81 53.43
C LEU A 61 108.55 -28.76 52.32
N GLN A 62 109.68 -28.19 51.89
CA GLN A 62 109.72 -27.25 50.79
C GLN A 62 109.18 -27.89 49.51
N ARG A 63 109.62 -29.11 49.17
CA ARG A 63 109.12 -29.83 47.97
C ARG A 63 107.60 -30.08 48.06
N ARG A 64 107.10 -30.54 49.21
CA ARG A 64 105.66 -30.76 49.41
C ARG A 64 104.86 -29.46 49.25
N LEU A 65 105.31 -28.37 49.86
CA LEU A 65 104.65 -27.08 49.72
C LEU A 65 104.68 -26.57 48.28
N THR A 66 105.78 -26.79 47.53
CA THR A 66 105.82 -26.44 46.11
C THR A 66 104.85 -27.28 45.27
N GLU A 67 104.74 -28.59 45.56
CA GLU A 67 103.77 -29.47 44.88
C GLU A 67 102.33 -29.07 45.21
N GLU A 68 102.02 -28.74 46.47
CA GLU A 68 100.72 -28.23 46.90
C GLU A 68 100.38 -26.87 46.25
N LEU A 69 101.37 -25.97 46.14
CA LEU A 69 101.20 -24.70 45.43
C LEU A 69 100.96 -24.90 43.93
N GLU A 70 101.66 -25.84 43.29
CA GLU A 70 101.44 -26.14 41.87
C GLU A 70 100.08 -26.79 41.62
N THR A 71 99.65 -27.70 42.49
CA THR A 71 98.32 -28.34 42.38
C THR A 71 97.18 -27.35 42.59
N THR A 72 97.27 -26.49 43.61
CA THR A 72 96.30 -25.42 43.84
C THR A 72 96.29 -24.39 42.71
N ARG A 73 97.46 -24.07 42.14
CA ARG A 73 97.57 -23.21 40.95
C ARG A 73 96.88 -23.82 39.74
N LYS A 74 97.13 -25.11 39.45
CA LYS A 74 96.48 -25.82 38.33
C LYS A 74 94.96 -25.86 38.52
N ALA A 75 94.49 -26.22 39.72
CA ALA A 75 93.07 -26.19 40.04
C ALA A 75 92.46 -24.78 39.85
N GLY A 76 93.18 -23.73 40.25
CA GLY A 76 92.74 -22.34 40.02
C GLY A 76 92.60 -21.99 38.54
N GLN A 77 93.53 -22.45 37.70
CA GLN A 77 93.45 -22.28 36.24
C GLN A 77 92.28 -23.06 35.64
N ASP A 78 92.04 -24.29 36.08
CA ASP A 78 90.91 -25.10 35.61
C ASP A 78 89.56 -24.44 35.96
N TRP A 79 89.44 -23.87 37.17
CA TRP A 79 88.26 -23.11 37.57
C TRP A 79 88.07 -21.83 36.75
N GLU A 80 89.15 -21.14 36.39
CA GLU A 80 89.09 -19.96 35.52
C GLU A 80 88.56 -20.33 34.13
N VAL A 81 89.07 -21.41 33.54
CA VAL A 81 88.58 -21.91 32.25
C VAL A 81 87.10 -22.26 32.32
N LEU A 82 86.68 -23.03 33.34
CA LEU A 82 85.27 -23.39 33.54
C LEU A 82 84.37 -22.15 33.71
N ALA A 83 84.83 -21.14 34.45
CA ALA A 83 84.08 -19.90 34.63
C ALA A 83 83.98 -19.09 33.32
N MET A 84 85.03 -19.09 32.49
CA MET A 84 85.00 -18.45 31.17
C MET A 84 84.05 -19.20 30.21
N GLU A 85 84.10 -20.52 30.19
CA GLU A 85 83.19 -21.36 29.41
C GLU A 85 81.74 -21.16 29.83
N GLU A 86 81.44 -21.20 31.14
CA GLU A 86 80.11 -20.93 31.67
C GLU A 86 79.63 -19.52 31.28
N SER A 87 80.49 -18.52 31.40
CA SER A 87 80.18 -17.15 31.00
C SER A 87 79.89 -17.03 29.50
N SER A 88 80.61 -17.80 28.67
CA SER A 88 80.38 -17.81 27.22
C SER A 88 79.04 -18.44 26.86
N VAL A 89 78.70 -19.57 27.49
CA VAL A 89 77.42 -20.27 27.30
C VAL A 89 76.27 -19.40 27.78
N ARG A 90 76.42 -18.76 28.94
CA ARG A 90 75.42 -17.85 29.49
C ARG A 90 75.11 -16.70 28.52
N ARG A 91 76.14 -16.04 27.98
CA ARG A 91 75.97 -14.96 26.99
C ARG A 91 75.28 -15.47 25.71
N ALA A 92 75.65 -16.64 25.21
CA ALA A 92 75.02 -17.22 24.01
C ALA A 92 73.54 -17.56 24.26
N LEU A 93 73.18 -18.01 25.47
CA LEU A 93 71.79 -18.26 25.85
C LEU A 93 71.00 -16.96 26.01
N GLU A 94 71.61 -15.91 26.58
CA GLU A 94 71.01 -14.59 26.72
C GLU A 94 70.72 -13.96 25.34
N GLU A 95 71.68 -14.02 24.40
CA GLU A 95 71.49 -13.55 23.02
C GLU A 95 70.36 -14.32 22.30
N ARG A 96 70.34 -15.64 22.44
CA ARG A 96 69.26 -16.45 21.87
C ARG A 96 67.90 -16.15 22.50
N ALA A 97 67.87 -15.86 23.80
CA ALA A 97 66.64 -15.47 24.48
C ALA A 97 66.13 -14.11 23.98
N SER A 98 67.02 -13.12 23.82
CA SER A 98 66.64 -11.83 23.23
C SER A 98 66.14 -11.96 21.80
N ASP A 99 66.81 -12.77 20.96
CA ASP A 99 66.38 -13.01 19.58
C ASP A 99 64.98 -13.61 19.51
N ILE A 100 64.68 -14.59 20.37
CA ILE A 100 63.36 -15.22 20.44
C ILE A 100 62.31 -14.22 20.94
N GLU A 101 62.65 -13.37 21.90
CA GLU A 101 61.75 -12.33 22.41
C GLU A 101 61.42 -11.29 21.33
N GLU A 102 62.42 -10.83 20.57
CA GLU A 102 62.22 -9.93 19.42
C GLU A 102 61.36 -10.58 18.32
N GLN A 103 61.61 -11.86 18.01
CA GLN A 103 60.79 -12.64 17.08
C GLN A 103 59.35 -12.78 17.59
N TYR A 104 59.16 -13.01 18.87
CA TYR A 104 57.83 -13.11 19.48
C TYR A 104 57.08 -11.78 19.41
N ILE A 105 57.73 -10.67 19.79
CA ILE A 105 57.15 -9.32 19.73
C ILE A 105 56.77 -8.95 18.30
N SER A 106 57.67 -9.19 17.34
CA SER A 106 57.41 -8.90 15.92
C SER A 106 56.25 -9.74 15.36
N GLN A 107 56.20 -11.04 15.67
CA GLN A 107 55.07 -11.89 15.26
C GLN A 107 53.77 -11.44 15.91
N LYS A 108 53.78 -11.11 17.21
CA LYS A 108 52.61 -10.60 17.92
C LYS A 108 52.07 -9.32 17.28
N ALA A 109 52.95 -8.36 16.95
CA ALA A 109 52.56 -7.14 16.25
C ALA A 109 51.95 -7.42 14.86
N LEU A 110 52.50 -8.37 14.11
CA LEU A 110 51.93 -8.79 12.82
C LEU A 110 50.55 -9.48 12.98
N PHE A 111 50.35 -10.25 14.05
CA PHE A 111 49.04 -10.84 14.34
C PHE A 111 48.02 -9.79 14.76
N GLU A 112 48.38 -8.83 15.61
CA GLU A 112 47.52 -7.72 16.01
C GLU A 112 47.11 -6.84 14.82
N ASP A 113 48.04 -6.54 13.90
CA ASP A 113 47.73 -5.84 12.65
C ASP A 113 46.77 -6.63 11.76
N LYS A 114 46.98 -7.95 11.62
CA LYS A 114 46.04 -8.81 10.88
C LYS A 114 44.66 -8.83 11.52
N ILE A 115 44.57 -8.94 12.85
CA ILE A 115 43.29 -8.92 13.58
C ILE A 115 42.59 -7.58 13.33
N SER A 116 43.29 -6.45 13.49
CA SER A 116 42.73 -5.12 13.23
C SER A 116 42.22 -4.98 11.79
N LYS A 117 42.97 -5.47 10.80
CA LYS A 117 42.53 -5.49 9.39
C LYS A 117 41.29 -6.34 9.18
N THR A 118 41.21 -7.51 9.82
CA THR A 118 40.02 -8.37 9.73
C THR A 118 38.80 -7.74 10.38
N GLU A 119 38.97 -7.06 11.52
CA GLU A 119 37.89 -6.32 12.18
C GLU A 119 37.40 -5.14 11.33
N GLN A 120 38.31 -4.37 10.74
CA GLN A 120 37.95 -3.30 9.80
C GLN A 120 37.22 -3.84 8.57
N GLN A 121 37.62 -5.00 8.04
CA GLN A 121 36.92 -5.65 6.93
C GLN A 121 35.54 -6.15 7.35
N ALA A 122 35.42 -6.75 8.54
CA ALA A 122 34.14 -7.21 9.07
C ALA A 122 33.17 -6.04 9.29
N ALA A 123 33.66 -4.91 9.82
CA ALA A 123 32.87 -3.68 9.95
C ALA A 123 32.38 -3.18 8.59
N LYS A 124 33.26 -3.08 7.59
CA LYS A 124 32.88 -2.70 6.22
C LYS A 124 31.86 -3.66 5.60
N ILE A 125 32.00 -4.96 5.82
CA ILE A 125 31.03 -5.96 5.35
C ILE A 125 29.67 -5.75 6.02
N SER A 126 29.65 -5.50 7.33
CA SER A 126 28.43 -5.18 8.07
C SER A 126 27.76 -3.92 7.53
N ASP A 127 28.53 -2.85 7.30
CA ASP A 127 28.01 -1.58 6.75
C ASP A 127 27.42 -1.79 5.34
N LEU A 128 28.10 -2.56 4.49
CA LEU A 128 27.60 -2.93 3.16
C LEU A 128 26.34 -3.80 3.23
N GLN A 129 26.23 -4.70 4.20
CA GLN A 129 25.03 -5.51 4.42
C GLN A 129 23.83 -4.65 4.86
N ILE A 130 24.06 -3.66 5.74
CA ILE A 130 23.03 -2.70 6.15
C ILE A 130 22.60 -1.87 4.93
N ALA A 131 23.54 -1.27 4.20
CA ALA A 131 23.23 -0.48 3.01
C ALA A 131 22.49 -1.30 1.94
N LEU A 132 22.87 -2.56 1.73
CA LEU A 132 22.17 -3.46 0.80
C LEU A 132 20.75 -3.76 1.28
N ARG A 133 20.56 -4.01 2.59
CA ARG A 133 19.25 -4.25 3.18
C ARG A 133 18.35 -3.02 3.01
N ASP A 134 18.89 -1.83 3.24
CA ASP A 134 18.17 -0.57 3.09
C ASP A 134 17.76 -0.35 1.63
N ILE A 135 18.67 -0.54 0.66
CA ILE A 135 18.36 -0.46 -0.78
C ILE A 135 17.29 -1.50 -1.18
N GLN A 136 17.36 -2.71 -0.64
CA GLN A 136 16.34 -3.72 -0.90
C GLN A 136 14.98 -3.35 -0.31
N GLN A 137 14.97 -2.72 0.88
CA GLN A 137 13.75 -2.27 1.53
C GLN A 137 13.14 -1.08 0.77
N THR A 138 13.94 -0.07 0.40
CA THR A 138 13.45 1.07 -0.39
C THR A 138 12.90 0.60 -1.73
N ARG A 139 13.61 -0.26 -2.45
CA ARG A 139 13.14 -0.79 -3.73
C ARG A 139 11.85 -1.60 -3.60
N LYS A 140 11.67 -2.36 -2.52
CA LYS A 140 10.41 -3.07 -2.26
C LYS A 140 9.27 -2.10 -2.00
N GLU A 141 9.53 -1.02 -1.29
CA GLU A 141 8.52 0.00 -1.01
C GLU A 141 8.16 0.80 -2.27
N GLU A 142 9.16 1.23 -3.05
CA GLU A 142 8.95 1.86 -4.36
C GLU A 142 8.15 0.97 -5.31
N LEU A 143 8.45 -0.34 -5.36
CA LEU A 143 7.68 -1.28 -6.17
C LEU A 143 6.24 -1.42 -5.68
N ARG A 144 6.00 -1.41 -4.37
CA ARG A 144 4.63 -1.43 -3.82
C ARG A 144 3.87 -0.16 -4.17
N GLU A 145 4.49 1.01 -4.00
CA GLU A 145 3.89 2.30 -4.33
C GLU A 145 3.54 2.39 -5.82
N ILE A 146 4.44 1.93 -6.71
CA ILE A 146 4.16 1.88 -8.15
C ILE A 146 3.00 0.92 -8.44
N VAL A 147 2.98 -0.26 -7.82
CA VAL A 147 1.88 -1.23 -7.99
C VAL A 147 0.56 -0.66 -7.48
N GLU A 148 0.54 -0.03 -6.31
CA GLU A 148 -0.65 0.61 -5.74
C GLU A 148 -1.14 1.76 -6.62
N SER A 149 -0.23 2.61 -7.10
CA SER A 149 -0.54 3.72 -8.01
C SER A 149 -1.12 3.22 -9.33
N THR A 150 -0.49 2.23 -9.95
CA THR A 150 -0.97 1.64 -11.22
C THR A 150 -2.29 0.90 -11.05
N GLN A 151 -2.47 0.18 -9.94
CA GLN A 151 -3.74 -0.45 -9.59
C GLN A 151 -4.85 0.58 -9.39
N GLY A 152 -4.57 1.69 -8.69
CA GLY A 152 -5.50 2.81 -8.54
C GLY A 152 -5.88 3.46 -9.88
N GLN A 153 -4.91 3.62 -10.80
CA GLN A 153 -5.19 4.10 -12.16
C GLN A 153 -6.08 3.12 -12.93
N ILE A 154 -5.84 1.82 -12.82
CA ILE A 154 -6.67 0.78 -13.46
C ILE A 154 -8.10 0.83 -12.91
N GLU A 155 -8.27 0.93 -11.59
CA GLU A 155 -9.59 1.03 -10.95
C GLU A 155 -10.33 2.30 -11.38
N GLY A 156 -9.62 3.44 -11.45
CA GLY A 156 -10.15 4.68 -12.00
C GLY A 156 -10.66 4.52 -13.44
N LEU A 157 -9.85 3.96 -14.33
CA LEU A 157 -10.24 3.72 -15.73
C LEU A 157 -11.40 2.71 -15.86
N ILE A 158 -11.46 1.70 -14.99
CA ILE A 158 -12.59 0.76 -14.95
C ILE A 158 -13.88 1.50 -14.55
N SER A 159 -13.83 2.35 -13.51
CA SER A 159 -14.99 3.13 -13.07
C SER A 159 -15.50 4.10 -14.13
N GLU A 160 -14.58 4.78 -14.82
CA GLU A 160 -14.91 5.67 -15.94
C GLU A 160 -15.55 4.87 -17.08
N LYS A 161 -14.94 3.75 -17.46
CA LYS A 161 -15.48 2.85 -18.49
C LYS A 161 -16.88 2.32 -18.14
N THR A 162 -17.14 1.99 -16.87
CA THR A 162 -18.48 1.57 -16.43
C THR A 162 -19.49 2.71 -16.53
N SER A 163 -19.13 3.93 -16.11
CA SER A 163 -20.01 5.10 -16.23
C SER A 163 -20.34 5.42 -17.69
N LEU A 164 -19.33 5.43 -18.58
CA LEU A 164 -19.53 5.65 -20.00
C LEU A 164 -20.38 4.55 -20.66
N ARG A 165 -20.26 3.30 -20.19
CA ARG A 165 -21.13 2.21 -20.67
C ARG A 165 -22.58 2.38 -20.22
N GLU A 166 -22.80 2.81 -18.99
CA GLU A 166 -24.15 3.12 -18.49
C GLU A 166 -24.76 4.28 -19.28
N GLU A 167 -23.99 5.36 -19.48
CA GLU A 167 -24.41 6.50 -20.31
C GLU A 167 -24.72 6.10 -21.76
N LEU A 168 -23.86 5.28 -22.37
CA LEU A 168 -24.07 4.75 -23.72
C LEU A 168 -25.35 3.91 -23.78
N SER A 169 -25.57 3.02 -22.81
CA SER A 169 -26.78 2.19 -22.76
C SER A 169 -28.05 3.04 -22.59
N ALA A 170 -27.99 4.11 -21.77
CA ALA A 170 -29.09 5.04 -21.59
C ALA A 170 -29.35 5.85 -22.87
N ALA A 171 -28.30 6.26 -23.59
CA ALA A 171 -28.41 6.94 -24.88
C ALA A 171 -29.02 6.03 -25.96
N GLU A 172 -28.58 4.76 -26.05
CA GLU A 172 -29.15 3.75 -26.94
C GLU A 172 -30.63 3.49 -26.64
N ALA A 173 -31.01 3.38 -25.37
CA ALA A 173 -32.41 3.23 -24.96
C ALA A 173 -33.27 4.44 -25.37
N ARG A 174 -32.76 5.67 -25.18
CA ARG A 174 -33.42 6.90 -25.65
C ARG A 174 -33.54 6.94 -27.17
N ALA A 175 -32.49 6.55 -27.90
CA ALA A 175 -32.50 6.52 -29.36
C ALA A 175 -33.54 5.51 -29.88
N SER A 176 -33.64 4.33 -29.26
CA SER A 176 -34.67 3.33 -29.57
C SER A 176 -36.08 3.88 -29.31
N TYR A 177 -36.32 4.48 -28.15
CA TYR A 177 -37.61 5.10 -27.81
C TYR A 177 -38.01 6.21 -28.81
N LEU A 178 -37.07 7.08 -29.17
CA LEU A 178 -37.33 8.14 -30.17
C LEU A 178 -37.58 7.56 -31.56
N SER A 179 -36.88 6.49 -31.95
CA SER A 179 -37.13 5.77 -33.20
C SER A 179 -38.55 5.20 -33.24
N ASP A 180 -39.00 4.55 -32.16
CA ASP A 180 -40.36 4.02 -32.05
C ASP A 180 -41.41 5.15 -32.12
N GLU A 181 -41.16 6.29 -31.49
CA GLU A 181 -42.06 7.43 -31.53
C GLU A 181 -42.11 8.08 -32.92
N ILE A 182 -40.99 8.15 -33.63
CA ILE A 182 -40.96 8.58 -35.05
C ILE A 182 -41.77 7.61 -35.92
N GLN A 183 -41.68 6.30 -35.69
CA GLN A 183 -42.50 5.32 -36.42
C GLN A 183 -43.99 5.53 -36.15
N ARG A 184 -44.39 5.74 -34.89
CA ARG A 184 -45.79 6.05 -34.53
C ARG A 184 -46.25 7.36 -35.17
N MET A 185 -45.45 8.41 -35.10
CA MET A 185 -45.74 9.68 -35.77
C MET A 185 -45.92 9.49 -37.27
N SER A 186 -45.06 8.71 -37.94
CA SER A 186 -45.18 8.44 -39.38
C SER A 186 -46.49 7.72 -39.73
N HIS A 187 -46.96 6.80 -38.88
CA HIS A 187 -48.26 6.15 -39.03
C HIS A 187 -49.41 7.15 -38.87
N LEU A 188 -49.37 7.98 -37.82
CA LEU A 188 -50.36 9.03 -37.60
C LEU A 188 -50.39 10.05 -38.75
N GLU A 189 -49.23 10.44 -39.28
CA GLU A 189 -49.15 11.29 -40.47
C GLU A 189 -49.83 10.64 -41.69
N SER A 190 -49.68 9.33 -41.87
CA SER A 190 -50.36 8.60 -42.95
C SER A 190 -51.88 8.56 -42.76
N GLU A 191 -52.36 8.31 -41.53
CA GLU A 191 -53.78 8.36 -41.19
C GLU A 191 -54.35 9.77 -41.39
N VAL A 192 -53.62 10.82 -41.00
CA VAL A 192 -54.05 12.21 -41.19
C VAL A 192 -54.15 12.52 -42.68
N LYS A 193 -53.20 12.06 -43.51
CA LYS A 193 -53.26 12.21 -44.97
C LYS A 193 -54.47 11.47 -45.55
N GLU A 194 -54.74 10.24 -45.13
CA GLU A 194 -55.90 9.47 -45.58
C GLU A 194 -57.23 10.11 -45.16
N LYS A 195 -57.35 10.52 -43.89
CA LYS A 195 -58.51 11.24 -43.37
C LYS A 195 -58.70 12.57 -44.08
N THR A 196 -57.63 13.31 -44.38
CA THR A 196 -57.69 14.54 -45.17
C THR A 196 -58.19 14.29 -46.58
N LEU A 197 -57.75 13.20 -47.21
CA LEU A 197 -58.22 12.78 -48.53
C LEU A 197 -59.70 12.36 -48.50
N LEU A 198 -60.14 11.66 -47.44
CA LEU A 198 -61.54 11.31 -47.22
C LEU A 198 -62.40 12.55 -47.01
N ILE A 199 -61.94 13.52 -46.21
CA ILE A 199 -62.61 14.83 -46.05
C ILE A 199 -62.74 15.52 -47.41
N GLY A 200 -61.68 15.51 -48.24
CA GLY A 200 -61.74 16.02 -49.61
C GLY A 200 -62.82 15.33 -50.46
N LYS A 201 -62.88 13.99 -50.41
CA LYS A 201 -63.92 13.19 -51.09
C LYS A 201 -65.33 13.51 -50.59
N LEU A 202 -65.55 13.52 -49.27
CA LEU A 202 -66.83 13.83 -48.65
C LEU A 202 -67.26 15.28 -48.93
N ARG A 203 -66.34 16.24 -48.92
CA ARG A 203 -66.62 17.63 -49.33
C ARG A 203 -67.07 17.68 -50.79
N HIS A 204 -66.37 17.00 -51.70
CA HIS A 204 -66.77 16.95 -53.10
C HIS A 204 -68.15 16.28 -53.28
N GLN A 205 -68.40 15.16 -52.61
CA GLN A 205 -69.71 14.50 -52.58
C GLN A 205 -70.80 15.41 -52.00
N GLY A 206 -70.49 16.16 -50.94
CA GLY A 206 -71.39 17.15 -50.36
C GLY A 206 -71.73 18.28 -51.34
N VAL A 207 -70.75 18.76 -52.11
CA VAL A 207 -70.97 19.74 -53.20
C VAL A 207 -71.86 19.13 -54.29
N ILE A 208 -71.56 17.93 -54.77
CA ILE A 208 -72.37 17.22 -55.78
C ILE A 208 -73.79 17.00 -55.29
N LEU A 209 -73.98 16.56 -54.04
CA LEU A 209 -75.30 16.34 -53.47
C LEU A 209 -76.07 17.65 -53.34
N ASN A 210 -75.40 18.74 -52.95
CA ASN A 210 -76.00 20.06 -52.91
C ASN A 210 -76.41 20.55 -54.32
N GLU A 211 -75.61 20.22 -55.34
CA GLU A 211 -75.96 20.44 -56.74
C GLU A 211 -77.16 19.59 -57.19
N HIS A 212 -77.22 18.31 -56.82
CA HIS A 212 -78.37 17.43 -57.06
C HIS A 212 -79.64 17.93 -56.36
N LEU A 213 -79.54 18.39 -55.11
CA LEU A 213 -80.65 18.99 -54.36
C LEU A 213 -81.12 20.27 -55.04
N THR A 214 -80.18 21.12 -55.45
CA THR A 214 -80.48 22.35 -56.19
C THR A 214 -81.16 22.05 -57.54
N LYS A 215 -80.76 20.97 -58.22
CA LYS A 215 -81.37 20.50 -59.48
C LYS A 215 -82.76 19.89 -59.26
N ALA A 216 -82.95 19.13 -58.19
CA ALA A 216 -84.25 18.56 -57.79
C ALA A 216 -85.24 19.67 -57.40
N LEU A 217 -84.82 20.65 -56.60
CA LEU A 217 -85.60 21.85 -56.28
C LEU A 217 -85.98 22.63 -57.55
N ARG A 218 -85.07 22.73 -58.52
CA ARG A 218 -85.34 23.38 -59.81
C ARG A 218 -86.32 22.60 -60.68
N MET A 219 -86.34 21.27 -60.62
CA MET A 219 -87.31 20.42 -61.34
C MET A 219 -88.71 20.50 -60.74
N ILE A 220 -88.84 20.48 -59.41
CA ILE A 220 -90.14 20.64 -58.73
C ILE A 220 -90.75 22.01 -59.07
N LYS A 221 -89.92 23.05 -59.20
CA LYS A 221 -90.39 24.39 -59.57
C LYS A 221 -90.82 24.55 -61.05
N ARG A 222 -90.61 23.54 -61.91
CA ARG A 222 -90.81 23.65 -63.37
C ARG A 222 -91.87 22.70 -63.94
N GLY A 223 -92.58 21.96 -63.10
CA GLY A 223 -93.62 21.02 -63.53
C GLY A 223 -94.89 21.08 -62.68
N ASP A 224 -95.71 22.12 -62.85
CA ASP A 224 -97.11 22.16 -62.39
C ASP A 224 -98.05 22.45 -63.58
N PRO A 225 -98.65 21.42 -64.23
CA PRO A 225 -99.63 21.59 -65.30
C PRO A 225 -101.09 21.41 -64.85
N GLN A 226 -101.40 21.54 -63.55
CA GLN A 226 -102.78 21.38 -63.03
C GLN A 226 -103.68 22.62 -63.27
N ASP A 227 -103.11 23.81 -63.50
CA ASP A 227 -103.87 25.08 -63.43
C ASP A 227 -104.61 25.48 -64.73
N ASN A 228 -104.31 24.85 -65.87
CA ASN A 228 -104.89 25.25 -67.18
C ASN A 228 -106.17 24.49 -67.59
N VAL A 229 -106.46 23.33 -66.98
CA VAL A 229 -107.65 22.52 -67.31
C VAL A 229 -108.88 23.01 -66.55
N ASP A 230 -108.68 23.55 -65.34
CA ASP A 230 -109.77 24.02 -64.47
C ASP A 230 -110.49 25.26 -65.02
N ARG A 231 -109.78 26.16 -65.72
CA ARG A 231 -110.39 27.40 -66.24
C ARG A 231 -111.36 27.14 -67.40
N GLN A 232 -111.07 26.16 -68.26
CA GLN A 232 -111.94 25.81 -69.39
C GLN A 232 -113.20 25.06 -68.93
N LEU A 233 -113.06 24.16 -67.96
CA LEU A 233 -114.19 23.39 -67.42
C LEU A 233 -115.18 24.33 -66.72
N VAL A 234 -114.70 25.22 -65.85
CA VAL A 234 -115.55 26.19 -65.14
C VAL A 234 -116.26 27.14 -66.12
N THR A 235 -115.58 27.61 -67.17
CA THR A 235 -116.20 28.50 -68.17
C THR A 235 -117.35 27.82 -68.91
N ASN A 236 -117.21 26.52 -69.24
CA ASN A 236 -118.23 25.78 -69.95
C ASN A 236 -119.46 25.48 -69.05
N LEU A 237 -119.24 25.18 -67.76
CA LEU A 237 -120.34 25.03 -66.81
C LEU A 237 -121.11 26.36 -66.58
N PHE A 238 -120.42 27.51 -66.55
CA PHE A 238 -121.10 28.81 -66.44
C PHE A 238 -121.91 29.17 -67.70
N LEU A 239 -121.40 28.87 -68.89
CA LEU A 239 -122.11 29.11 -70.15
C LEU A 239 -123.37 28.24 -70.27
N SER A 240 -123.29 26.97 -69.87
CA SER A 240 -124.46 26.08 -69.89
C SER A 240 -125.55 26.52 -68.89
N PHE A 241 -125.15 27.06 -67.73
CA PHE A 241 -126.09 27.62 -66.75
C PHE A 241 -126.82 28.88 -67.26
N LEU A 242 -126.14 29.77 -68.00
CA LEU A 242 -126.74 31.00 -68.54
C LEU A 242 -127.67 30.74 -69.73
N GLY A 243 -127.41 29.70 -70.53
CA GLY A 243 -128.20 29.37 -71.73
C GLY A 243 -129.56 28.70 -71.44
N LEU A 244 -129.79 28.21 -70.22
CA LEU A 244 -131.02 27.48 -69.87
C LEU A 244 -132.15 28.43 -69.40
N PRO A 245 -133.39 28.32 -69.92
CA PRO A 245 -134.51 29.17 -69.51
C PRO A 245 -134.90 28.95 -68.03
N ARG A 246 -135.39 30.01 -67.37
CA ARG A 246 -135.56 30.14 -65.90
C ARG A 246 -136.57 29.19 -65.21
N GLY A 247 -137.02 28.13 -65.88
CA GLY A 247 -137.97 27.14 -65.33
C GLY A 247 -137.60 25.68 -65.61
N ASP A 248 -136.41 25.41 -66.16
CA ASP A 248 -135.99 24.04 -66.49
C ASP A 248 -135.30 23.36 -65.29
N PRO A 249 -135.74 22.17 -64.84
CA PRO A 249 -135.13 21.44 -63.72
C PRO A 249 -133.63 21.13 -63.92
N LYS A 250 -133.13 21.08 -65.17
CA LYS A 250 -131.70 20.84 -65.46
C LYS A 250 -130.77 21.96 -65.00
N ARG A 251 -131.29 23.18 -64.88
CA ARG A 251 -130.51 24.34 -64.43
C ARG A 251 -130.03 24.19 -62.99
N PHE A 252 -130.82 23.51 -62.15
CA PHE A 252 -130.51 23.26 -60.75
C PHE A 252 -129.39 22.22 -60.60
N GLU A 253 -129.39 21.17 -61.43
CA GLU A 253 -128.33 20.14 -61.45
C GLU A 253 -126.97 20.71 -61.86
N VAL A 254 -126.93 21.57 -62.89
CA VAL A 254 -125.69 22.23 -63.32
C VAL A 254 -125.13 23.14 -62.22
N LEU A 255 -125.99 23.88 -61.53
CA LEU A 255 -125.58 24.75 -60.42
C LEU A 255 -125.06 23.94 -59.22
N GLN A 256 -125.66 22.77 -58.94
CA GLN A 256 -125.17 21.82 -57.94
C GLN A 256 -123.77 21.27 -58.30
N LEU A 257 -123.52 20.98 -59.58
CA LEU A 257 -122.21 20.54 -60.09
C LEU A 257 -121.15 21.65 -59.98
N ILE A 258 -121.50 22.90 -60.29
CA ILE A 258 -120.62 24.06 -60.10
C ILE A 258 -120.28 24.20 -58.61
N ALA A 259 -121.26 24.14 -57.72
CA ALA A 259 -121.07 24.28 -56.28
C ALA A 259 -120.11 23.21 -55.71
N ASN A 260 -120.23 21.96 -56.16
CA ASN A 260 -119.35 20.88 -55.74
C ASN A 260 -117.93 21.04 -56.28
N TYR A 261 -117.76 21.48 -57.54
CA TYR A 261 -116.43 21.62 -58.16
C TYR A 261 -115.67 22.85 -57.63
N LEU A 262 -116.36 23.98 -57.48
CA LEU A 262 -115.78 25.21 -56.91
C LEU A 262 -115.70 25.19 -55.36
N LYS A 263 -116.17 24.12 -54.72
CA LYS A 263 -116.25 23.98 -53.26
C LYS A 263 -116.97 25.18 -52.60
N TRP A 264 -118.13 25.54 -53.13
CA TRP A 264 -118.95 26.60 -52.56
C TRP A 264 -119.28 26.29 -51.10
N THR A 265 -119.09 27.29 -50.26
CA THR A 265 -119.48 27.21 -48.86
C THR A 265 -121.00 27.28 -48.75
N ASP A 266 -121.58 26.79 -47.66
CA ASP A 266 -123.05 26.74 -47.54
C ASP A 266 -123.71 28.14 -47.66
N GLU A 267 -123.00 29.21 -47.30
CA GLU A 267 -123.44 30.61 -47.55
C GLU A 267 -123.57 30.94 -49.05
N ASP A 268 -122.63 30.48 -49.88
CA ASP A 268 -122.66 30.66 -51.33
C ASP A 268 -123.80 29.84 -51.98
N ARG A 269 -124.17 28.71 -51.37
CA ARG A 269 -125.27 27.85 -51.84
C ARG A 269 -126.64 28.45 -51.51
N GLU A 270 -126.76 29.13 -50.38
CA GLU A 270 -127.97 29.84 -49.98
C GLU A 270 -128.23 31.06 -50.88
N THR A 271 -127.20 31.86 -51.17
CA THR A 271 -127.34 33.03 -52.08
C THR A 271 -127.69 32.63 -53.52
N ALA A 272 -127.23 31.45 -53.96
CA ALA A 272 -127.55 30.89 -55.26
C ALA A 272 -128.95 30.22 -55.34
N GLY A 273 -129.70 30.17 -54.23
CA GLY A 273 -131.07 29.66 -54.17
C GLY A 273 -131.19 28.12 -54.15
N LEU A 274 -130.10 27.41 -53.86
CA LEU A 274 -130.05 25.93 -53.81
C LEU A 274 -130.53 25.35 -52.46
N SER A 275 -130.58 26.16 -51.40
CA SER A 275 -130.97 25.71 -50.05
C SER A 275 -131.80 26.77 -49.31
N ARG A 276 -132.86 26.33 -48.61
CA ARG A 276 -133.76 27.17 -47.79
C ARG A 276 -133.20 27.37 -46.37
N PRO A 277 -133.57 28.45 -45.66
CA PRO A 277 -132.83 28.92 -44.48
C PRO A 277 -133.04 28.04 -43.24
N GLY A 278 -131.93 27.70 -42.56
CA GLY A 278 -131.91 27.33 -41.15
C GLY A 278 -131.38 25.92 -40.84
N GLY A 279 -130.15 25.86 -40.30
CA GLY A 279 -129.58 24.69 -39.61
C GLY A 279 -128.12 24.41 -40.00
N SER A 280 -127.16 25.23 -39.55
CA SER A 280 -126.26 24.91 -38.42
C SER A 280 -125.71 23.48 -38.49
N GLY A 281 -124.46 23.22 -38.83
CA GLY A 281 -123.27 23.87 -38.29
C GLY A 281 -122.36 22.77 -37.73
N TYR A 282 -121.43 22.30 -38.56
CA TYR A 282 -120.15 21.76 -38.11
C TYR A 282 -119.13 22.76 -38.62
N PRO A 283 -118.28 23.32 -37.75
CA PRO A 283 -116.91 22.80 -37.78
C PRO A 283 -116.13 22.98 -36.46
N GLY A 284 -114.99 22.29 -36.40
CA GLY A 284 -113.91 22.60 -35.47
C GLY A 284 -113.32 21.32 -34.89
N SER A 285 -112.06 21.26 -34.50
CA SER A 285 -110.93 22.18 -34.53
C SER A 285 -109.78 21.39 -33.88
N ILE A 286 -108.54 21.61 -34.35
CA ILE A 286 -107.26 21.78 -33.60
C ILE A 286 -107.40 21.86 -32.04
N PRO A 287 -106.39 21.63 -31.14
CA PRO A 287 -104.92 21.60 -31.39
C PRO A 287 -103.95 20.87 -30.40
N SER A 288 -102.65 21.07 -30.70
CA SER A 288 -101.48 21.36 -29.82
C SER A 288 -100.88 20.27 -28.92
N ARG A 289 -99.60 19.91 -29.09
CA ARG A 289 -98.34 20.64 -28.78
C ARG A 289 -97.87 20.32 -27.35
N ASN A 290 -96.70 19.69 -27.22
CA ASN A 290 -95.82 20.03 -26.11
C ASN A 290 -94.33 19.88 -26.49
N VAL A 291 -93.54 20.79 -25.95
CA VAL A 291 -92.15 21.10 -26.29
C VAL A 291 -91.28 20.72 -25.08
N GLN A 292 -89.99 20.49 -25.34
CA GLN A 292 -88.81 20.84 -24.51
C GLN A 292 -87.87 19.66 -24.17
N SER A 293 -86.66 19.73 -24.75
CA SER A 293 -85.36 19.30 -24.21
C SER A 293 -84.98 20.22 -23.00
N PRO A 294 -83.91 19.99 -22.18
CA PRO A 294 -82.64 19.35 -22.54
C PRO A 294 -81.83 18.57 -21.45
N LEU A 295 -80.72 17.98 -21.92
CA LEU A 295 -79.41 17.70 -21.28
C LEU A 295 -79.33 17.30 -19.79
N ALA A 296 -78.77 16.10 -19.54
CA ALA A 296 -77.71 15.87 -18.55
C ALA A 296 -77.08 14.47 -18.71
N LEU A 297 -75.75 14.42 -18.58
CA LEU A 297 -74.94 13.23 -18.28
C LEU A 297 -75.16 12.85 -16.80
N PRO A 298 -75.03 11.57 -16.42
CA PRO A 298 -74.59 11.28 -15.06
C PRO A 298 -73.41 10.31 -15.00
N GLN A 299 -72.66 10.54 -13.95
CA GLN A 299 -71.47 9.85 -13.49
C GLN A 299 -71.82 8.92 -12.31
N LEU A 300 -70.96 7.92 -12.13
CA LEU A 300 -70.48 7.32 -10.87
C LEU A 300 -71.39 6.44 -10.01
N SER A 301 -70.82 5.28 -9.64
CA SER A 301 -70.48 4.89 -8.26
C SER A 301 -69.82 3.49 -8.27
N ASP A 302 -69.04 3.04 -7.31
CA ASP A 302 -68.03 3.53 -6.35
C ASP A 302 -67.67 2.30 -5.48
N SER A 303 -66.45 2.29 -4.93
CA SER A 303 -65.96 1.60 -3.71
C SER A 303 -64.62 0.92 -3.97
N ARG A 304 -63.62 0.96 -3.09
CA ARG A 304 -63.22 1.80 -1.96
C ARG A 304 -61.84 1.26 -1.56
N ASP A 305 -60.87 2.11 -1.25
CA ASP A 305 -60.02 2.03 -0.05
C ASP A 305 -58.98 3.14 -0.08
N GLY A 306 -58.91 3.89 1.02
CA GLY A 306 -58.12 5.10 1.16
C GLY A 306 -56.78 4.86 1.86
N ASN A 307 -55.84 5.78 1.65
CA ASN A 307 -55.08 6.36 2.75
C ASN A 307 -54.50 7.71 2.33
N ASN A 308 -54.60 8.66 3.26
CA ASN A 308 -54.34 10.09 3.09
C ASN A 308 -53.01 10.39 3.78
N SER A 309 -51.96 10.74 3.05
CA SER A 309 -50.70 11.27 3.61
C SER A 309 -50.25 12.50 2.80
N GLY A 310 -50.85 13.64 3.14
CA GLY A 310 -50.53 14.97 2.63
C GLY A 310 -49.49 15.72 3.46
N GLU A 311 -48.54 15.01 4.08
CA GLU A 311 -47.44 15.57 4.87
C GLU A 311 -46.12 14.97 4.37
N ASN A 312 -45.62 15.37 3.19
CA ASN A 312 -44.27 14.94 2.78
C ASN A 312 -43.60 15.76 1.65
N LEU A 313 -43.85 17.06 1.55
CA LEU A 313 -43.04 17.89 0.65
C LEU A 313 -42.48 19.10 1.39
N ALA A 314 -43.32 19.80 2.17
CA ALA A 314 -42.85 20.92 2.97
C ALA A 314 -41.79 20.53 4.03
N GLU A 315 -41.91 19.36 4.66
CA GLU A 315 -40.91 18.83 5.61
C GLU A 315 -39.60 18.36 4.94
N LEU A 316 -39.68 17.80 3.73
CA LEU A 316 -38.48 17.42 2.96
C LEU A 316 -37.72 18.65 2.44
N TRP A 317 -38.44 19.72 2.09
CA TRP A 317 -37.81 20.99 1.73
C TRP A 317 -37.25 21.73 2.95
N ALA A 318 -37.92 21.68 4.10
CA ALA A 318 -37.42 22.27 5.34
C ALA A 318 -36.15 21.55 5.86
N SER A 319 -36.12 20.22 5.83
CA SER A 319 -34.94 19.44 6.24
C SER A 319 -33.76 19.61 5.28
N PHE A 320 -34.00 19.74 3.97
CA PHE A 320 -32.95 20.04 3.00
C PHE A 320 -32.32 21.43 3.21
N LEU A 321 -33.13 22.45 3.52
CA LEU A 321 -32.63 23.79 3.80
C LEU A 321 -31.85 23.84 5.13
N GLN A 322 -32.32 23.12 6.16
CA GLN A 322 -31.64 23.07 7.45
C GLN A 322 -30.27 22.36 7.36
N GLN A 323 -30.18 21.30 6.55
CA GLN A 323 -28.92 20.59 6.30
C GLN A 323 -27.91 21.42 5.47
N GLN A 324 -28.37 22.25 4.54
CA GLN A 324 -27.53 23.19 3.79
C GLN A 324 -27.01 24.36 4.66
N THR A 325 -27.74 24.74 5.72
CA THR A 325 -27.30 25.79 6.64
C THR A 325 -26.29 25.30 7.68
N GLU A 326 -26.42 24.08 8.19
CA GLU A 326 -25.47 23.49 9.15
C GLU A 326 -24.13 23.14 8.48
N THR A 327 -24.15 22.54 7.29
CA THR A 327 -22.93 22.23 6.52
C THR A 327 -22.11 23.46 6.13
N ARG A 328 -22.74 24.65 6.09
CA ARG A 328 -22.06 25.92 5.81
C ARG A 328 -21.52 26.62 7.06
N GLN A 329 -22.04 26.31 8.25
CA GLN A 329 -21.48 26.82 9.52
C GLN A 329 -20.25 26.01 9.97
N ASP A 330 -20.22 24.69 9.73
CA ASP A 330 -19.07 23.84 10.07
C ASP A 330 -17.83 24.08 9.19
N ALA A 331 -18.01 24.65 7.98
CA ALA A 331 -16.91 25.03 7.10
C ALA A 331 -16.25 26.39 7.45
N LEU A 332 -16.75 27.11 8.46
CA LEU A 332 -16.25 28.43 8.88
C LEU A 332 -15.68 28.46 10.31
N GLN A 333 -15.57 27.33 11.00
CA GLN A 333 -14.90 27.20 12.31
C GLN A 333 -13.78 26.13 12.35
N GLY A 334 -13.31 25.65 11.20
CA GLY A 334 -12.12 24.79 11.08
C GLY A 334 -10.84 25.58 10.83
#